data_AF-A0A9E5B0U7-F1
#
_entry.id   AF-A0A9E5B0U7-F1
#
_cell.length_a   1.000
_cell.length_b   1.000
_cell.length_c   1.000
_cell.angle_alpha   90.00
_cell.angle_beta   90.00
_cell.angle_gamma   90.00
#
_symmetry.space_group_name_H-M   'P 1'
#
loop_
_entity.id
_entity.type
_entity.pdbx_description
1 polymer ?
#
loop_
_entity_poly.entity_id
_entity_poly.type
_entity_poly.pdbx_seq_one_letter_code
_entity_poly.pdbx_strand_id
1 'polypeptide(L)'
;MKTDEAGRLTQEVKDCGIFTSIESAFLAARRQTLQAWRAISDQRRATPGPPTKISLLDTEWSCDLRGGFLVVARFWVHDRMRLDPVGTPAGGGTEM
;
A
#
# COMPACT_ATOMS: atom_id res chain seq x y z
N MET A 1 -6.30 -2.58 13.20
CA MET A 1 -7.13 -2.87 12.00
C MET A 1 -8.26 -1.86 11.97
N LYS A 2 -8.53 -1.21 10.84
CA LYS A 2 -9.64 -0.26 10.73
C LYS A 2 -10.91 -1.04 10.42
N THR A 3 -11.98 -0.73 11.15
CA THR A 3 -13.31 -1.30 10.92
C THR A 3 -14.28 -0.15 10.64
N ASP A 4 -15.29 -0.41 9.83
CA ASP A 4 -16.41 0.51 9.70
C ASP A 4 -17.26 0.52 10.98
N GLU A 5 -18.30 1.36 11.01
CA GLU A 5 -19.23 1.46 12.16
C GLU A 5 -19.97 0.14 12.43
N ALA A 6 -20.03 -0.77 11.45
CA ALA A 6 -20.62 -2.10 11.58
C ALA A 6 -19.61 -3.18 12.00
N GLY A 7 -18.37 -2.80 12.33
CA GLY A 7 -17.32 -3.73 12.74
C GLY A 7 -16.74 -4.55 11.60
N ARG A 8 -17.07 -4.24 10.34
CA ARG A 8 -16.49 -4.92 9.18
C ARG A 8 -15.10 -4.38 8.95
N LEU A 9 -14.15 -5.28 8.75
CA LEU A 9 -12.79 -4.91 8.39
C LEU A 9 -12.82 -4.10 7.08
N THR A 10 -12.23 -2.91 7.11
CA THR A 10 -12.12 -2.03 5.94
C THR A 10 -10.71 -2.12 5.37
N GLN A 11 -10.61 -2.08 4.04
CA GLN A 11 -9.32 -2.01 3.35
C GLN A 11 -8.67 -0.64 3.60
N GLU A 12 -7.42 -0.66 4.06
CA GLU A 12 -6.58 0.54 4.14
C GLU A 12 -5.56 0.54 2.99
N VAL A 13 -5.51 1.62 2.21
CA VAL A 13 -4.53 1.80 1.14
C VAL A 13 -3.48 2.80 1.60
N LYS A 14 -2.20 2.44 1.50
CA LYS A 14 -1.07 3.29 1.87
C LYS A 14 -0.04 3.35 0.75
N ASP A 15 0.48 4.56 0.54
CA ASP A 15 1.68 4.79 -0.27
C ASP A 15 2.90 4.35 0.56
N CYS A 16 3.81 3.57 -0.04
CA CYS A 16 4.99 3.07 0.67
C CYS A 16 6.20 4.01 0.57
N GLY A 17 6.11 5.10 -0.20
CA GLY A 17 7.14 6.09 -0.46
C GLY A 17 7.45 6.28 -1.95
N ILE A 18 8.35 7.22 -2.25
CA ILE A 18 8.89 7.43 -3.59
C ILE A 18 10.23 6.69 -3.70
N PHE A 19 10.37 5.86 -4.74
CA PHE A 19 11.57 5.04 -4.96
C PHE A 19 12.10 5.23 -6.39
N THR A 20 13.41 5.06 -6.54
CA THR A 20 14.12 5.15 -7.82
C THR A 20 14.15 3.83 -8.60
N SER A 21 13.67 2.73 -7.99
CA SER A 21 13.54 1.42 -8.64
C SER A 21 12.32 0.66 -8.11
N ILE A 22 11.75 -0.19 -8.95
CA ILE A 22 10.61 -1.05 -8.62
C ILE A 22 10.99 -2.03 -7.51
N GLU A 23 12.20 -2.61 -7.55
CA GLU A 23 12.69 -3.54 -6.52
C GLU A 23 12.77 -2.87 -5.15
N SER A 24 13.23 -1.63 -5.10
CA SER A 24 13.31 -0.85 -3.86
C SER A 24 11.93 -0.56 -3.29
N ALA A 25 10.96 -0.22 -4.15
CA ALA A 25 9.58 -0.04 -3.76
C ALA A 25 8.93 -1.34 -3.25
N PHE A 26 9.21 -2.47 -3.90
CA PHE A 26 8.74 -3.79 -3.44
C PHE A 26 9.32 -4.17 -2.09
N LEU A 27 10.62 -3.95 -1.88
CA LEU A 27 11.26 -4.21 -0.58
C LEU A 27 10.65 -3.35 0.53
N ALA A 28 10.35 -2.08 0.23
CA ALA A 28 9.69 -1.18 1.17
C ALA A 28 8.25 -1.61 1.47
N ALA A 29 7.45 -1.90 0.43
CA ALA A 29 6.10 -2.41 0.56
C ALA A 29 6.08 -3.69 1.42
N ARG A 30 6.94 -4.67 1.13
CA ARG A 30 7.04 -5.92 1.89
C ARG A 30 7.43 -5.68 3.35
N ARG A 31 8.39 -4.79 3.63
CA ARG A 31 8.77 -4.43 5.01
C ARG A 31 7.59 -3.83 5.77
N GLN A 32 6.84 -2.90 5.17
CA GLN A 32 5.67 -2.29 5.81
C GLN A 32 4.55 -3.32 6.03
N THR A 33 4.31 -4.21 5.06
CA THR A 33 3.36 -5.31 5.20
C THR A 33 3.74 -6.26 6.35
N LEU A 34 5.03 -6.60 6.48
CA LEU A 34 5.52 -7.43 7.58
C LEU A 34 5.38 -6.73 8.95
N GLN A 35 5.63 -5.43 9.02
CA GLN A 35 5.39 -4.64 10.24
C GLN A 35 3.91 -4.64 10.62
N ALA A 36 3.01 -4.44 9.66
CA ALA A 36 1.57 -4.50 9.89
C ALA A 36 1.13 -5.90 10.33
N TRP A 37 1.68 -6.95 9.73
CA TRP A 37 1.44 -8.35 10.14
C TRP A 37 1.86 -8.62 11.58
N ARG A 38 3.03 -8.12 12.00
CA ARG A 38 3.52 -8.25 13.38
C ARG A 38 2.59 -7.55 14.36
N ALA A 39 2.22 -6.29 14.08
CA ALA A 39 1.30 -5.54 14.92
C ALA A 39 -0.05 -6.24 15.10
N ILE A 40 -0.61 -6.83 14.03
CA ILE A 40 -1.86 -7.60 14.13
C ILE A 40 -1.66 -8.89 14.94
N SER A 41 -0.54 -9.58 14.74
CA SER A 41 -0.22 -10.80 15.48
C SER A 41 -0.05 -10.55 16.98
N ASP A 42 0.62 -9.46 17.35
CA ASP A 42 0.80 -9.04 18.74
C ASP A 42 -0.55 -8.64 19.37
N GLN A 43 -1.37 -7.87 18.64
CA GLN A 43 -2.72 -7.53 19.08
C GLN A 43 -3.58 -8.78 19.34
N ARG A 44 -3.49 -9.79 18.48
CA ARG A 44 -4.23 -11.06 18.65
C ARG A 44 -3.71 -11.91 19.79
N ARG A 45 -2.41 -11.86 20.09
CA ARG A 45 -1.84 -12.52 21.26
C ARG A 45 -2.35 -11.87 22.55
N ALA A 46 -2.47 -10.54 22.57
CA ALA A 46 -3.00 -9.79 23.71
C ALA A 46 -4.52 -9.94 23.87
N THR A 47 -5.26 -10.00 22.76
CA THR A 47 -6.72 -10.17 22.75
C THR A 47 -7.11 -11.26 21.76
N PRO A 48 -7.19 -12.52 22.23
CA PRO A 48 -7.53 -13.65 21.38
C PRO A 48 -8.94 -13.50 20.82
N GLY A 49 -9.04 -13.53 19.49
CA GLY A 49 -10.31 -13.56 18.75
C GLY A 49 -10.41 -14.84 17.90
N PRO A 50 -11.45 -14.95 17.05
CA PRO A 50 -11.63 -16.08 16.17
C PRO A 50 -10.39 -16.33 15.27
N PRO A 51 -10.00 -17.59 15.05
CA PRO A 51 -8.84 -17.92 14.24
C PRO A 51 -9.09 -17.53 12.78
N THR A 52 -8.45 -16.46 12.35
CA THR A 52 -8.48 -16.01 10.95
C THR A 52 -7.08 -16.13 10.37
N LYS A 53 -6.89 -16.88 9.28
CA LYS A 53 -5.59 -16.97 8.62
C LYS A 53 -5.15 -15.59 8.11
N ILE A 54 -3.95 -15.15 8.49
CA ILE A 54 -3.32 -13.96 7.92
C ILE A 54 -2.28 -14.41 6.90
N SER A 55 -2.29 -13.83 5.71
CA SER A 55 -1.34 -14.14 4.64
C SER A 55 -0.83 -12.86 3.98
N LEU A 56 0.44 -12.87 3.59
CA LEU A 56 0.99 -11.90 2.64
C LEU A 56 0.81 -12.43 1.22
N LEU A 57 0.48 -11.54 0.29
CA LEU A 57 0.44 -11.81 -1.13
C LEU A 57 1.19 -10.70 -1.87
N ASP A 58 2.30 -11.05 -2.50
CA ASP A 58 2.99 -10.16 -3.43
C ASP A 58 2.24 -10.22 -4.78
N THR A 59 1.94 -9.05 -5.35
CA THR A 59 1.37 -8.90 -6.69
C THR A 59 2.39 -8.22 -7.60
N GLU A 60 2.07 -8.07 -8.88
CA GLU A 60 2.93 -7.35 -9.83
C GLU A 60 3.12 -5.86 -9.47
N TRP A 61 2.22 -5.27 -8.68
CA TRP A 61 2.22 -3.82 -8.36
C TRP A 61 2.02 -3.50 -6.89
N SER A 62 1.93 -4.51 -6.02
CA SER A 62 1.61 -4.30 -4.61
C SER A 62 2.08 -5.43 -3.70
N CYS A 63 2.07 -5.16 -2.40
CA CYS A 63 2.09 -6.18 -1.36
C CYS A 63 0.78 -6.08 -0.57
N ASP A 64 -0.02 -7.16 -0.59
CA ASP A 64 -1.30 -7.26 0.10
C ASP A 64 -1.15 -8.02 1.42
N LEU A 65 -1.70 -7.46 2.50
CA LEU A 65 -1.94 -8.19 3.75
C LEU A 65 -3.40 -8.62 3.80
N ARG A 66 -3.64 -9.93 3.86
CA ARG A 66 -4.99 -10.50 3.88
C ARG A 66 -5.33 -11.18 5.20
N GLY A 67 -6.56 -11.00 5.66
CA GLY A 67 -7.19 -11.76 6.73
C GLY A 67 -8.35 -12.56 6.17
N GLY A 68 -8.16 -13.86 5.94
CA GLY A 68 -9.11 -14.67 5.16
C GLY A 68 -9.21 -14.17 3.72
N PHE A 69 -10.43 -13.84 3.27
CA PHE A 69 -10.71 -13.34 1.92
C PHE A 69 -10.49 -11.83 1.76
N LEU A 70 -10.32 -11.11 2.87
CA LEU A 70 -10.30 -9.66 2.87
C LEU A 70 -8.88 -9.10 2.83
N VAL A 71 -8.66 -8.12 1.95
CA VAL A 71 -7.45 -7.29 1.95
C VAL A 71 -7.57 -6.25 3.07
N VAL A 72 -6.73 -6.40 4.09
CA VAL A 72 -6.72 -5.55 5.28
C VAL A 72 -5.80 -4.34 5.07
N ALA A 73 -4.69 -4.54 4.36
CA ALA A 73 -3.80 -3.48 3.94
C ALA A 73 -3.25 -3.78 2.55
N ARG A 74 -3.12 -2.73 1.72
CA ARG A 74 -2.43 -2.80 0.43
C ARG A 74 -1.39 -1.70 0.35
N PHE A 75 -0.16 -2.09 0.03
CA PHE A 75 0.96 -1.19 -0.22
C PHE A 75 1.30 -1.21 -1.72
N TRP A 76 1.11 -0.08 -2.39
CA TRP A 76 1.33 0.04 -3.83
C TRP A 76 2.80 0.35 -4.16
N VAL A 77 3.28 -0.25 -5.25
CA VAL A 77 4.55 0.06 -5.88
C VAL A 77 4.25 0.93 -7.09
N HIS A 78 4.53 2.23 -7.01
CA HIS A 78 4.44 3.14 -8.14
C HIS A 78 5.82 3.32 -8.77
N ASP A 79 5.91 3.08 -10.09
CA ASP A 79 7.00 3.63 -10.88
C ASP A 79 6.66 5.09 -11.22
N ARG A 80 7.41 6.03 -10.65
CA ARG A 80 7.20 7.46 -10.88
C ARG A 80 7.97 7.99 -12.10
N MET A 81 8.51 7.12 -12.96
CA MET A 81 9.11 7.52 -14.24
C MET A 81 8.13 8.13 -15.25
N ARG A 82 6.83 8.26 -14.92
CA ARG A 82 5.95 9.25 -15.56
C ARG A 82 5.91 10.55 -14.76
N LEU A 83 7.03 11.26 -14.75
CA LEU A 83 6.99 12.72 -14.74
C LEU A 83 6.78 13.16 -16.19
N ASP A 84 5.55 13.09 -16.69
CA ASP A 84 5.20 13.95 -17.82
C ASP A 84 5.30 15.39 -17.30
N PRO A 85 6.15 16.26 -17.88
CA PRO A 85 6.13 17.66 -17.53
C PRO A 85 4.81 18.27 -18.02
N VAL A 86 3.79 18.26 -17.16
CA VAL A 86 2.64 19.16 -17.31
C VAL A 86 3.16 20.57 -17.06
N GLY A 87 3.17 21.36 -18.13
CA GLY A 87 3.28 22.82 -18.04
C GLY A 87 4.51 23.41 -18.71
N THR A 88 4.52 23.50 -20.04
CA THR A 88 4.97 24.75 -20.67
C THR A 88 3.75 25.37 -21.34
N PRO A 89 3.20 26.48 -20.83
CA PRO A 89 2.08 27.15 -21.48
C PRO A 89 2.55 27.68 -22.85
N ALA A 90 1.75 27.38 -23.87
CA ALA A 90 1.82 28.09 -25.13
C ALA A 90 1.46 29.56 -24.88
N GLY A 91 2.35 30.50 -25.19
CA GLY A 91 2.02 31.92 -25.15
C GLY A 91 3.19 32.88 -25.36
N GLY A 92 3.13 33.64 -26.46
CA GLY A 92 3.92 34.84 -26.76
C GLY A 92 5.02 34.56 -27.79
N GLY A 93 4.83 34.77 -29.09
CA GLY A 93 4.38 36.00 -29.71
C GLY A 93 5.55 36.99 -29.76
N THR A 94 6.20 37.14 -30.91
CA THR A 94 6.73 38.41 -31.43
C THR A 94 7.07 38.19 -32.91
N GLU A 95 6.35 38.93 -33.74
CA GLU A 95 6.66 39.20 -35.14
C GLU A 95 8.04 39.88 -35.24
N MET A 96 8.85 39.47 -36.20
CA MET A 96 9.78 40.34 -36.93
C MET A 96 10.05 39.74 -38.30
#